data_AF-A0A1F5GBM7-F1
#
_entry.id   AF-A0A1F5GBM7-F1
#
_cell.length_a   1.000
_cell.length_b   1.000
_cell.length_c   1.000
_cell.angle_alpha   90.00
_cell.angle_beta   90.00
_cell.angle_gamma   90.00
#
_symmetry.space_group_name_H-M   'P 1'
#
loop_
_entity.id
_entity.type
_entity.pdbx_description
1 polymer ?
#
loop_
_entity_poly.entity_id
_entity_poly.type
_entity_poly.pdbx_seq_one_letter_code
_entity_poly.pdbx_strand_id
1 'polypeptide(L)'
;MAERALTLPSPEQLVIDQTQVLESFFGHEALPKPPESLLEFIERTKELGFSFELYFEPKVTFTDDSNYPGLVVKPHPWLFEQIGKGNVEPDSASLSGQWAAMEGLQKPEYDDGKQLYENDPLAPVLEQLRIDGKITVPDWCRHIPTISRFGISPEEIDKYVVPAFSELSGADKQITAGELVAGLSPWAAWFYRGNTIHPEWGQTNTWEWFANNFGTAHRLIGGRRDDGGLAGVHYRWRDRRRDGIGFRFRVASSS
;
A
#
# COMPACT_ATOMS: atom_id res chain seq x y z
N MET A 1 24.75 15.21 -7.58
CA MET A 1 23.90 14.39 -8.47
C MET A 1 22.77 15.28 -8.93
N ALA A 2 22.49 15.31 -10.24
CA ALA A 2 21.52 16.22 -10.80
C ALA A 2 20.12 15.85 -10.34
N GLU A 3 19.49 16.79 -9.63
CA GLU A 3 18.07 16.79 -9.30
C GLU A 3 17.30 16.86 -10.63
N ARG A 4 16.97 15.70 -11.20
CA ARG A 4 15.93 15.64 -12.23
C ARG A 4 14.65 16.04 -11.51
N ALA A 5 14.19 17.25 -11.74
CA ALA A 5 12.78 17.56 -11.58
C ALA A 5 12.02 16.49 -12.39
N LEU A 6 11.51 15.47 -11.70
CA LEU A 6 10.78 14.35 -12.29
C LEU A 6 9.42 14.90 -12.74
N THR A 7 9.38 15.66 -13.84
CA THR A 7 8.14 15.91 -14.57
C THR A 7 7.45 14.57 -14.77
N LEU A 8 6.18 14.49 -14.37
CA LEU A 8 5.41 13.28 -14.58
C LEU A 8 5.47 12.92 -16.08
N PRO A 9 5.65 11.63 -16.41
CA PRO A 9 5.59 11.20 -17.80
C PRO A 9 4.23 11.60 -18.39
N SER A 10 4.19 11.91 -19.69
CA SER A 10 2.90 12.14 -20.35
C SER A 10 2.01 10.90 -20.21
N PRO A 11 0.67 11.04 -20.26
CA PRO A 11 -0.23 9.89 -20.20
C PRO A 11 0.11 8.82 -21.24
N GLU A 12 0.53 9.22 -22.44
CA GLU A 12 0.97 8.30 -23.49
C GLU A 12 2.24 7.54 -23.11
N GLN A 13 3.24 8.21 -22.52
CA GLN A 13 4.47 7.56 -22.09
C GLN A 13 4.20 6.60 -20.93
N LEU A 14 3.33 6.98 -19.99
CA LEU A 14 2.92 6.12 -18.89
C LEU A 14 2.23 4.85 -19.40
N VAL A 15 1.34 4.96 -20.40
CA VAL A 15 0.71 3.80 -21.03
C VAL A 15 1.76 2.88 -21.65
N ILE A 16 2.77 3.44 -22.34
CA ILE A 16 3.86 2.65 -22.95
C ILE A 16 4.66 1.92 -21.85
N ASP A 17 5.09 2.63 -20.82
CA ASP A 17 5.91 2.08 -19.74
C ASP A 17 5.15 0.97 -19.00
N GLN A 18 3.87 1.20 -18.67
CA GLN A 18 3.03 0.19 -18.02
C GLN A 18 2.72 -0.99 -18.93
N THR A 19 2.56 -0.78 -20.24
CA THR A 19 2.40 -1.90 -21.19
C THR A 19 3.62 -2.81 -21.15
N GLN A 20 4.83 -2.26 -21.15
CA GLN A 20 6.06 -3.04 -21.06
C GLN A 20 6.17 -3.83 -19.76
N VAL A 21 5.78 -3.22 -18.63
CA VAL A 21 5.75 -3.91 -17.32
C VAL A 21 4.78 -5.09 -17.36
N LEU A 22 3.56 -4.90 -17.88
CA LEU A 22 2.54 -5.95 -17.94
C LEU A 22 2.90 -7.05 -18.94
N GLU A 23 3.46 -6.70 -20.09
CA GLU A 23 3.97 -7.68 -21.05
C GLU A 23 5.08 -8.52 -20.44
N SER A 24 6.01 -7.90 -19.72
CA SER A 24 7.10 -8.60 -19.05
C SER A 24 6.60 -9.46 -17.88
N PHE A 25 5.57 -9.01 -17.17
CA PHE A 25 5.06 -9.72 -16.00
C PHE A 25 4.06 -10.80 -16.36
N PHE A 26 2.96 -10.46 -17.03
CA PHE A 26 1.82 -11.32 -17.34
C PHE A 26 1.81 -11.87 -18.76
N GLY A 27 2.49 -11.20 -19.70
CA GLY A 27 2.50 -11.60 -21.11
C GLY A 27 1.26 -11.15 -21.88
N HIS A 28 1.10 -9.84 -22.08
CA HIS A 28 0.18 -9.10 -22.97
C HIS A 28 -1.11 -8.55 -22.33
N GLU A 29 -1.29 -7.22 -22.35
CA GLU A 29 -2.58 -6.54 -22.14
C GLU A 29 -2.63 -5.20 -22.92
N ALA A 30 -3.81 -4.83 -23.41
CA ALA A 30 -4.07 -3.49 -23.94
C ALA A 30 -4.52 -2.57 -22.79
N LEU A 31 -3.81 -1.45 -22.60
CA LEU A 31 -4.06 -0.55 -21.48
C LEU A 31 -5.01 0.60 -21.85
N PRO A 32 -6.04 0.89 -21.01
CA PRO A 32 -6.76 2.15 -21.12
C PRO A 32 -5.86 3.32 -20.70
N LYS A 33 -6.20 4.55 -21.10
CA LYS A 33 -5.52 5.74 -20.57
C LYS A 33 -5.80 5.90 -19.07
N PRO A 34 -4.85 6.45 -18.30
CA PRO A 34 -5.08 6.76 -16.89
C PRO A 34 -6.19 7.83 -16.74
N PRO A 35 -7.07 7.71 -15.73
CA PRO A 35 -8.07 8.75 -15.43
C PRO A 35 -7.43 10.07 -15.03
N GLU A 36 -8.03 11.17 -15.49
CA GLU A 36 -7.57 12.53 -15.18
C GLU A 36 -7.56 12.82 -13.67
N SER A 37 -8.58 12.37 -12.94
CA SER A 37 -8.66 12.51 -11.48
C SER A 37 -7.47 11.90 -10.74
N LEU A 38 -6.93 10.79 -11.26
CA LEU A 38 -5.77 10.14 -10.67
C LEU A 38 -4.47 10.85 -11.05
N LEU A 39 -4.37 11.41 -12.27
CA LEU A 39 -3.24 12.25 -12.67
C LEU A 39 -3.16 13.54 -11.83
N GLU A 40 -4.29 14.23 -11.65
CA GLU A 40 -4.39 15.41 -10.79
C GLU A 40 -3.99 15.08 -9.35
N PHE A 41 -4.42 13.93 -8.83
CA PHE A 41 -4.05 13.47 -7.50
C PHE A 41 -2.53 13.30 -7.36
N ILE A 42 -1.86 12.68 -8.34
CA ILE A 42 -0.40 12.54 -8.33
C ILE A 42 0.29 13.90 -8.34
N GLU A 43 -0.16 14.82 -9.19
CA GLU A 43 0.41 16.18 -9.27
C GLU A 43 0.31 16.91 -7.94
N ARG A 44 -0.88 16.93 -7.32
CA ARG A 44 -1.11 17.58 -6.01
C ARG A 44 -0.27 16.94 -4.91
N THR A 45 -0.27 15.62 -4.83
CA THR A 45 0.45 14.91 -3.75
C THR A 45 1.96 15.04 -3.88
N LYS A 46 2.48 15.18 -5.11
CA LYS A 46 3.89 15.48 -5.33
C LYS A 46 4.29 16.86 -4.80
N GLU A 47 3.44 17.88 -4.94
CA GLU A 47 3.70 19.21 -4.34
C GLU A 47 3.75 19.15 -2.80
N LEU A 48 3.04 18.20 -2.21
CA LEU A 48 3.05 17.91 -0.77
C LEU A 48 4.21 17.01 -0.33
N GLY A 49 5.05 16.55 -1.26
CA GLY A 49 6.23 15.72 -0.99
C GLY A 49 5.96 14.21 -0.96
N PHE A 50 4.76 13.74 -1.34
CA PHE A 50 4.50 12.31 -1.47
C PHE A 50 5.13 11.72 -2.74
N SER A 51 5.58 10.48 -2.63
CA SER A 51 6.13 9.67 -3.72
C SER A 51 5.12 8.63 -4.22
N PHE A 52 3.96 9.07 -4.69
CA PHE A 52 3.02 8.16 -5.32
C PHE A 52 3.46 7.78 -6.73
N GLU A 53 3.37 6.49 -7.04
CA GLU A 53 3.70 5.95 -8.35
C GLU A 53 2.45 5.36 -8.99
N LEU A 54 2.10 5.90 -10.15
CA LEU A 54 0.95 5.52 -10.95
C LEU A 54 1.22 4.25 -11.77
N TYR A 55 0.29 3.30 -11.74
CA TYR A 55 0.39 2.01 -12.39
C TYR A 55 -0.98 1.44 -12.72
N PHE A 56 -1.02 0.46 -13.62
CA PHE A 56 -2.23 -0.30 -13.90
C PHE A 56 -2.21 -1.65 -13.19
N GLU A 57 -3.34 -2.00 -12.60
CA GLU A 57 -3.59 -3.32 -12.05
C GLU A 57 -4.40 -4.13 -13.07
N PRO A 58 -3.82 -5.18 -13.68
CA PRO A 58 -4.55 -6.05 -14.59
C PRO A 58 -5.65 -6.80 -13.84
N LYS A 59 -6.70 -7.23 -14.54
CA LYS A 59 -7.78 -7.99 -13.91
C LYS A 59 -7.40 -9.46 -13.77
N VAL A 60 -6.59 -9.75 -12.75
CA VAL A 60 -6.00 -11.07 -12.52
C VAL A 60 -6.20 -11.49 -11.07
N THR A 61 -6.45 -12.78 -10.85
CA THR A 61 -6.47 -13.39 -9.52
C THR A 61 -5.26 -14.29 -9.38
N PHE A 62 -4.43 -14.02 -8.38
CA PHE A 62 -3.34 -14.92 -8.01
C PHE A 62 -3.89 -16.19 -7.36
N THR A 63 -3.14 -17.27 -7.55
CA THR A 63 -3.37 -18.62 -7.03
C THR A 63 -2.04 -19.18 -6.52
N ASP A 64 -2.07 -20.27 -5.77
CA ASP A 64 -0.87 -20.96 -5.30
C ASP A 64 -0.04 -21.58 -6.44
N ASP A 65 -0.67 -21.88 -7.58
CA ASP A 65 -0.05 -22.39 -8.80
C ASP A 65 0.28 -21.31 -9.84
N SER A 66 0.04 -20.02 -9.54
CA SER A 66 0.36 -18.91 -10.43
C SER A 66 1.84 -18.93 -10.85
N ASN A 67 2.08 -18.79 -12.16
CA ASN A 67 3.41 -18.96 -12.75
C ASN A 67 3.69 -17.96 -13.88
N TYR A 68 3.40 -16.69 -13.63
CA TYR A 68 3.67 -15.61 -14.57
C TYR A 68 5.17 -15.37 -14.78
N PRO A 69 5.63 -14.98 -15.98
CA PRO A 69 7.05 -14.74 -16.25
C PRO A 69 7.76 -13.81 -15.26
N GLY A 70 7.10 -12.72 -14.86
CA GLY A 70 7.67 -11.76 -13.90
C GLY A 70 7.50 -12.13 -12.43
N LEU A 71 6.84 -13.25 -12.11
CA LEU A 71 6.58 -13.68 -10.74
C LEU A 71 7.81 -14.39 -10.15
N VAL A 72 8.81 -13.61 -9.74
CA VAL A 72 10.06 -14.11 -9.16
C VAL A 72 9.84 -14.72 -7.78
N VAL A 73 9.07 -14.04 -6.93
CA VAL A 73 8.68 -14.52 -5.61
C VAL A 73 7.27 -15.10 -5.71
N LYS A 74 7.14 -16.40 -5.41
CA LYS A 74 5.84 -17.08 -5.41
C LYS A 74 5.03 -16.73 -4.15
N PRO A 75 3.71 -16.60 -4.26
CA PRO A 75 2.87 -16.33 -3.10
C PRO A 75 2.90 -17.52 -2.14
N HIS A 76 2.84 -17.26 -0.83
CA HIS A 76 2.88 -18.33 0.16
C HIS A 76 1.54 -19.10 0.19
N PRO A 77 1.52 -20.46 0.17
CA PRO A 77 0.28 -21.25 0.10
C PRO A 77 -0.74 -20.94 1.20
N TRP A 78 -0.24 -20.56 2.39
CA TRP A 78 -1.07 -20.22 3.55
C TRP A 78 -2.21 -19.24 3.21
N LEU A 79 -1.99 -18.20 2.40
CA LEU A 79 -3.06 -17.25 2.07
C LEU A 79 -4.23 -17.95 1.37
N PHE A 80 -3.95 -18.78 0.37
CA PHE A 80 -4.96 -19.48 -0.42
C PHE A 80 -5.68 -20.54 0.41
N GLU A 81 -4.98 -21.20 1.34
CA GLU A 81 -5.63 -22.08 2.31
C GLU A 81 -6.64 -21.32 3.19
N GLN A 82 -6.33 -20.08 3.60
CA GLN A 82 -7.25 -19.27 4.41
C GLN A 82 -8.43 -18.75 3.59
N ILE A 83 -8.22 -18.43 2.31
CA ILE A 83 -9.31 -18.13 1.37
C ILE A 83 -10.24 -19.34 1.24
N GLY A 84 -9.69 -20.54 1.02
CA GLY A 84 -10.49 -21.78 0.94
C GLY A 84 -11.25 -22.13 2.22
N LYS A 85 -10.79 -21.65 3.37
CA LYS A 85 -11.47 -21.79 4.68
C LYS A 85 -12.50 -20.69 4.95
N GLY A 86 -12.61 -19.68 4.08
CA GLY A 86 -13.50 -18.52 4.28
C GLY A 86 -13.03 -17.55 5.37
N ASN A 87 -11.75 -17.61 5.77
CA ASN A 87 -11.17 -16.67 6.73
C ASN A 87 -10.68 -15.39 6.04
N VAL A 88 -10.43 -15.44 4.74
CA VAL A 88 -10.00 -14.31 3.91
C VAL A 88 -10.91 -14.27 2.69
N GLU A 89 -11.35 -13.08 2.29
CA GLU A 89 -12.19 -12.90 1.12
C GLU A 89 -11.43 -13.30 -0.16
N PRO A 90 -12.06 -14.00 -1.13
CA PRO A 90 -11.39 -14.43 -2.36
C PRO A 90 -10.78 -13.30 -3.19
N ASP A 91 -11.40 -12.12 -3.16
CA ASP A 91 -10.92 -10.91 -3.85
C ASP A 91 -9.59 -10.37 -3.28
N SER A 92 -9.17 -10.86 -2.10
CA SER A 92 -7.92 -10.44 -1.48
C SER A 92 -6.68 -10.85 -2.27
N ALA A 93 -6.83 -11.87 -3.13
CA ALA A 93 -5.80 -12.32 -4.06
C ALA A 93 -5.98 -11.75 -5.48
N SER A 94 -6.90 -10.81 -5.68
CA SER A 94 -7.21 -10.23 -6.99
C SER A 94 -6.70 -8.81 -7.15
N LEU A 95 -6.21 -8.52 -8.34
CA LEU A 95 -5.92 -7.17 -8.84
C LEU A 95 -7.19 -6.61 -9.51
N SER A 96 -7.43 -5.31 -9.37
CA SER A 96 -8.78 -4.77 -9.60
C SER A 96 -9.13 -4.46 -11.05
N GLY A 97 -8.19 -4.52 -12.00
CA GLY A 97 -8.45 -4.14 -13.40
C GLY A 97 -8.52 -2.62 -13.61
N GLN A 98 -7.83 -1.83 -12.79
CA GLN A 98 -7.96 -0.38 -12.73
C GLN A 98 -6.60 0.32 -12.63
N TRP A 99 -6.61 1.62 -12.91
CA TRP A 99 -5.47 2.48 -12.60
C TRP A 99 -5.40 2.77 -11.10
N ALA A 100 -4.20 2.73 -10.56
CA ALA A 100 -3.92 2.97 -9.16
C ALA A 100 -2.61 3.74 -8.95
N ALA A 101 -2.50 4.40 -7.82
CA ALA A 101 -1.32 5.07 -7.32
C ALA A 101 -0.97 4.46 -5.96
N MET A 102 0.28 4.08 -5.75
CA MET A 102 0.75 3.56 -4.46
C MET A 102 2.00 4.32 -4.01
N GLU A 103 2.14 4.55 -2.70
CA GLU A 103 3.36 5.14 -2.16
C GLU A 103 4.57 4.22 -2.41
N GLY A 104 5.60 4.77 -3.07
CA GLY A 104 6.90 4.16 -3.31
C GLY A 104 7.87 4.25 -2.13
N LEU A 105 7.39 4.51 -0.92
CA LEU A 105 8.25 4.69 0.25
C LEU A 105 9.01 3.40 0.60
N GLN A 106 10.30 3.58 0.90
CA GLN A 106 11.15 2.51 1.39
C GLN A 106 10.73 2.12 2.80
N LYS A 107 10.49 0.82 3.02
CA LYS A 107 10.15 0.32 4.35
C LYS A 107 11.41 0.36 5.24
N PRO A 108 11.34 0.86 6.48
CA PRO A 108 12.51 0.88 7.36
C PRO A 108 12.75 -0.49 8.02
N GLU A 109 13.98 -0.73 8.45
CA GLU A 109 14.30 -1.78 9.41
C GLU A 109 13.73 -1.45 10.79
N TYR A 110 13.39 -2.47 11.55
CA TYR A 110 12.91 -2.36 12.92
C TYR A 110 14.03 -1.85 13.82
N ASP A 111 13.70 -0.86 14.65
CA ASP A 111 14.62 -0.22 15.60
C ASP A 111 13.90 -0.02 16.94
N ASP A 112 13.48 -1.11 17.57
CA ASP A 112 12.80 -1.11 18.87
C ASP A 112 11.66 -0.08 18.95
N GLY A 113 10.87 0.01 17.89
CA GLY A 113 9.73 0.93 17.76
C GLY A 113 10.07 2.37 17.36
N LYS A 114 11.35 2.70 17.15
CA LYS A 114 11.82 4.05 16.77
C LYS A 114 12.00 4.25 15.28
N GLN A 115 11.83 3.20 14.48
CA GLN A 115 11.97 3.27 13.03
C GLN A 115 10.97 4.23 12.38
N LEU A 116 11.42 4.89 11.32
CA LEU A 116 10.70 5.92 10.57
C LEU A 116 10.85 5.68 9.08
N TYR A 117 9.80 5.97 8.31
CA TYR A 117 9.93 6.13 6.86
C TYR A 117 10.69 7.44 6.60
N GLU A 118 11.67 7.39 5.69
CA GLU A 118 12.50 8.56 5.39
C GLU A 118 11.69 9.63 4.64
N ASN A 119 11.84 10.90 5.04
CA ASN A 119 11.16 12.05 4.43
C ASN A 119 9.63 11.90 4.31
N ASP A 120 9.00 11.25 5.30
CA ASP A 120 7.56 10.96 5.27
C ASP A 120 6.69 12.23 5.35
N PRO A 121 5.99 12.63 4.28
CA PRO A 121 5.12 13.82 4.30
C PRO A 121 3.89 13.65 5.19
N LEU A 122 3.55 12.42 5.59
CA LEU A 122 2.45 12.16 6.53
C LEU A 122 2.83 12.44 7.98
N ALA A 123 4.13 12.53 8.30
CA ALA A 123 4.65 12.67 9.67
C ALA A 123 3.95 13.76 10.50
N PRO A 124 3.78 15.01 10.01
CA PRO A 124 3.11 16.07 10.77
C PRO A 124 1.63 15.76 11.06
N VAL A 125 0.94 15.10 10.12
CA VAL A 125 -0.46 14.68 10.31
C VAL A 125 -0.55 13.63 11.41
N LEU A 126 0.35 12.64 11.42
CA LEU A 126 0.35 11.59 12.45
C LEU A 126 0.64 12.16 13.84
N GLU A 127 1.55 13.12 13.93
CA GLU A 127 1.84 13.82 15.18
C GLU A 127 0.61 14.57 15.68
N GLN A 128 -0.06 15.35 14.82
CA GLN A 128 -1.27 16.06 15.19
C GLN A 128 -2.40 15.12 15.61
N LEU A 129 -2.61 14.01 14.90
CA LEU A 129 -3.63 13.01 15.26
C LEU A 129 -3.36 12.34 16.62
N ARG A 130 -2.09 12.19 17.02
CA ARG A 130 -1.72 11.74 18.36
C ARG A 130 -1.96 12.81 19.42
N ILE A 131 -1.62 14.07 19.14
CA ILE A 131 -1.91 15.22 20.03
C ILE A 131 -3.42 15.36 20.28
N ASP A 132 -4.22 15.19 19.23
CA ASP A 132 -5.68 15.23 19.29
C ASP A 132 -6.30 14.02 20.04
N GLY A 133 -5.50 13.00 20.37
CA GLY A 133 -5.99 11.75 20.97
C GLY A 133 -6.78 10.85 20.01
N LYS A 134 -6.75 11.13 18.70
CA LYS A 134 -7.38 10.29 17.67
C LYS A 134 -6.58 9.01 17.41
N ILE A 135 -5.26 9.09 17.53
CA ILE A 135 -4.38 7.93 17.64
C ILE A 135 -4.00 7.76 19.11
N THR A 136 -4.41 6.64 19.70
CA THR A 136 -4.14 6.32 21.11
C THR A 136 -2.68 5.90 21.29
N VAL A 137 -2.04 6.44 22.32
CA VAL A 137 -0.66 6.10 22.70
C VAL A 137 -0.66 5.43 24.08
N PRO A 138 -0.90 4.10 24.16
CA PRO A 138 -0.81 3.40 25.44
C PRO A 138 0.62 3.43 25.98
N ASP A 139 0.82 3.16 27.27
CA ASP A 139 2.12 3.28 27.95
C ASP A 139 3.26 2.55 27.23
N TRP A 140 2.98 1.35 26.73
CA TRP A 140 3.97 0.56 25.99
C TRP A 140 4.31 1.15 24.61
N CYS A 141 3.48 2.02 24.02
CA CYS A 141 3.76 2.74 22.76
C CYS A 141 4.49 4.09 22.97
N ARG A 142 4.67 4.57 24.21
CA ARG A 142 5.20 5.95 24.44
C ARG A 142 6.62 6.18 23.92
N HIS A 143 7.38 5.12 23.67
CA HIS A 143 8.72 5.20 23.12
C HIS A 143 8.71 5.37 21.58
N ILE A 144 7.58 5.11 20.93
CA ILE A 144 7.42 5.25 19.47
C ILE A 144 7.32 6.74 19.15
N PRO A 145 8.14 7.27 18.21
CA PRO A 145 8.07 8.67 17.81
C PRO A 145 6.67 9.08 17.35
N THR A 146 6.25 10.30 17.71
CA THR A 146 4.93 10.88 17.38
C THR A 146 4.68 11.03 15.88
N ILE A 147 5.74 11.04 15.08
CA ILE A 147 5.70 11.13 13.62
C ILE A 147 5.71 9.76 12.92
N SER A 148 5.84 8.66 13.67
CA SER A 148 6.00 7.32 13.09
C SER A 148 4.69 6.77 12.55
N ARG A 149 4.75 6.03 11.43
CA ARG A 149 3.64 5.19 10.92
C ARG A 149 3.41 3.91 11.73
N PHE A 150 4.30 3.60 12.67
CA PHE A 150 4.22 2.43 13.53
C PHE A 150 3.42 2.72 14.80
N GLY A 151 2.94 1.66 15.46
CA GLY A 151 2.15 1.80 16.69
C GLY A 151 0.74 2.35 16.47
N ILE A 152 0.21 2.24 15.25
CA ILE A 152 -1.14 2.65 14.87
C ILE A 152 -1.95 1.40 14.52
N SER A 153 -3.17 1.28 15.03
CA SER A 153 -4.06 0.17 14.70
C SER A 153 -4.77 0.41 13.36
N PRO A 154 -5.12 -0.65 12.61
CA PRO A 154 -5.92 -0.53 11.39
C PRO A 154 -7.23 0.26 11.57
N GLU A 155 -7.90 0.11 12.71
CA GLU A 155 -9.11 0.88 12.99
C GLU A 155 -8.85 2.38 13.08
N GLU A 156 -7.74 2.81 13.69
CA GLU A 156 -7.34 4.22 13.72
C GLU A 156 -6.91 4.70 12.34
N ILE A 157 -6.26 3.84 11.55
CA ILE A 157 -5.87 4.16 10.18
C ILE A 157 -7.12 4.46 9.35
N ASP A 158 -8.07 3.52 9.31
CA ASP A 158 -9.30 3.65 8.54
C ASP A 158 -10.15 4.84 9.02
N LYS A 159 -10.24 5.05 10.34
CA LYS A 159 -11.15 6.04 10.93
C LYS A 159 -10.61 7.47 10.94
N TYR A 160 -9.29 7.64 11.03
CA TYR A 160 -8.69 8.96 11.26
C TYR A 160 -7.56 9.29 10.28
N VAL A 161 -6.67 8.35 10.00
CA VAL A 161 -5.47 8.61 9.20
C VAL A 161 -5.81 8.72 7.71
N VAL A 162 -6.61 7.79 7.16
CA VAL A 162 -7.06 7.84 5.77
C VAL A 162 -7.90 9.09 5.49
N PRO A 163 -8.89 9.48 6.33
CA PRO A 163 -9.61 10.74 6.14
C PRO A 163 -8.71 11.98 6.17
N ALA A 164 -7.77 12.06 7.12
CA ALA A 164 -6.83 13.18 7.21
C ALA A 164 -5.89 13.24 6.00
N PHE A 165 -5.45 12.08 5.51
CA PHE A 165 -4.69 11.99 4.26
C PHE A 165 -5.51 12.48 3.07
N SER A 166 -6.75 12.03 2.92
CA SER A 166 -7.63 12.42 1.81
C SER A 166 -7.92 13.92 1.78
N GLU A 167 -8.08 14.54 2.94
CA GLU A 167 -8.22 15.99 3.08
C GLU A 167 -6.91 16.70 2.70
N LEU A 168 -5.77 16.26 3.24
CA LEU A 168 -4.46 16.82 2.94
C LEU A 168 -4.14 16.74 1.44
N SER A 169 -4.40 15.61 0.80
CA SER A 169 -4.15 15.40 -0.63
C SER A 169 -5.17 16.08 -1.55
N GLY A 170 -6.25 16.64 -0.98
CA GLY A 170 -7.39 17.16 -1.73
C GLY A 170 -8.07 16.10 -2.61
N ALA A 171 -8.05 14.84 -2.17
CA ALA A 171 -8.72 13.71 -2.82
C ALA A 171 -10.14 13.47 -2.26
N ASP A 172 -10.47 14.10 -1.14
CA ASP A 172 -11.76 14.03 -0.45
C ASP A 172 -12.94 14.28 -1.40
N LYS A 173 -12.83 15.25 -2.30
CA LYS A 173 -13.88 15.58 -3.29
C LYS A 173 -14.07 14.47 -4.32
N GLN A 174 -12.98 13.98 -4.92
CA GLN A 174 -13.03 12.90 -5.89
C GLN A 174 -13.48 11.58 -5.25
N ILE A 175 -13.10 11.32 -4.00
CA ILE A 175 -13.58 10.18 -3.22
C ILE A 175 -15.09 10.31 -2.96
N THR A 176 -15.56 11.49 -2.55
CA THR A 176 -16.99 11.75 -2.33
C THR A 176 -17.81 11.64 -3.61
N ALA A 177 -17.24 12.07 -4.75
CA ALA A 177 -17.84 11.91 -6.07
C ALA A 177 -17.81 10.45 -6.58
N GLY A 178 -17.13 9.55 -5.87
CA GLY A 178 -16.98 8.15 -6.25
C GLY A 178 -15.99 7.93 -7.38
N GLU A 179 -15.11 8.88 -7.69
CA GLU A 179 -14.10 8.76 -8.74
C GLU A 179 -12.82 8.06 -8.27
N LEU A 180 -12.47 8.23 -6.98
CA LEU A 180 -11.29 7.64 -6.37
C LEU A 180 -11.65 6.86 -5.09
N VAL A 181 -10.83 5.87 -4.76
CA VAL A 181 -10.87 5.14 -3.49
C VAL A 181 -9.48 5.17 -2.87
N ALA A 182 -9.35 5.77 -1.68
CA ALA A 182 -8.12 5.83 -0.89
C ALA A 182 -8.17 4.90 0.31
N GLY A 183 -7.04 4.27 0.63
CA GLY A 183 -6.91 3.43 1.81
C GLY A 183 -5.55 2.75 1.89
N LEU A 184 -5.48 1.72 2.73
CA LEU A 184 -4.33 0.82 2.74
C LEU A 184 -4.23 0.04 1.43
N SER A 185 -3.03 -0.41 1.07
CA SER A 185 -2.88 -1.31 -0.06
C SER A 185 -3.51 -2.67 0.23
N PRO A 186 -4.29 -3.25 -0.71
CA PRO A 186 -4.56 -4.69 -0.72
C PRO A 186 -3.26 -5.49 -0.89
N TRP A 187 -3.24 -6.72 -0.39
CA TRP A 187 -2.10 -7.63 -0.52
C TRP A 187 -1.75 -7.88 -1.98
N ALA A 188 -2.72 -8.19 -2.85
CA ALA A 188 -2.46 -8.51 -4.26
C ALA A 188 -1.73 -7.37 -4.98
N ALA A 189 -2.19 -6.13 -4.79
CA ALA A 189 -1.55 -4.93 -5.35
C ALA A 189 -0.12 -4.74 -4.80
N TRP A 190 0.05 -4.87 -3.48
CA TRP A 190 1.35 -4.76 -2.82
C TRP A 190 2.34 -5.84 -3.31
N PHE A 191 1.85 -7.08 -3.45
CA PHE A 191 2.63 -8.23 -3.88
C PHE A 191 3.04 -8.13 -5.35
N TYR A 192 2.14 -7.67 -6.21
CA TYR A 192 2.43 -7.38 -7.62
C TYR A 192 3.51 -6.30 -7.76
N ARG A 193 3.35 -5.18 -7.03
CA ARG A 193 4.32 -4.08 -7.00
C ARG A 193 5.69 -4.53 -6.44
N GLY A 194 5.67 -5.37 -5.42
CA GLY A 194 6.88 -5.97 -4.85
C GLY A 194 7.63 -6.87 -5.83
N ASN A 195 6.93 -7.65 -6.66
CA ASN A 195 7.60 -8.49 -7.66
C ASN A 195 8.06 -7.73 -8.92
N THR A 196 7.52 -6.54 -9.17
CA THR A 196 7.81 -5.77 -10.39
C THR A 196 8.90 -4.73 -10.18
N ILE A 197 8.65 -3.78 -9.27
CA ILE A 197 9.46 -2.57 -9.16
C ILE A 197 9.97 -2.30 -7.75
N HIS A 198 9.41 -2.97 -6.73
CA HIS A 198 9.83 -2.82 -5.34
C HIS A 198 10.21 -4.14 -4.64
N PRO A 199 11.16 -4.92 -5.18
CA PRO A 199 11.60 -6.17 -4.54
C PRO A 199 12.14 -5.97 -3.12
N GLU A 200 12.62 -4.77 -2.81
CA GLU A 200 13.14 -4.38 -1.51
C GLU A 200 12.06 -4.32 -0.41
N TRP A 201 10.78 -4.21 -0.76
CA TRP A 201 9.71 -4.21 0.24
C TRP A 201 9.63 -5.50 1.05
N GLY A 202 10.13 -6.63 0.53
CA GLY A 202 10.21 -7.89 1.26
C GLY A 202 11.53 -8.14 2.01
N GLN A 203 12.48 -7.20 1.98
CA GLN A 203 13.86 -7.42 2.45
C GLN A 203 14.14 -6.88 3.86
N THR A 204 13.17 -6.19 4.46
CA THR A 204 13.28 -5.56 5.78
C THR A 204 12.53 -6.37 6.84
N ASN A 205 12.89 -6.21 8.11
CA ASN A 205 12.33 -7.02 9.21
C ASN A 205 11.06 -6.42 9.86
N THR A 206 10.44 -5.42 9.24
CA THR A 206 9.14 -4.86 9.66
C THR A 206 7.99 -5.44 8.83
N TRP A 207 6.76 -5.29 9.32
CA TRP A 207 5.52 -5.66 8.63
C TRP A 207 4.77 -4.42 8.13
N GLU A 208 3.84 -4.60 7.20
CA GLU A 208 2.83 -3.58 6.86
C GLU A 208 1.41 -4.12 7.00
N TRP A 209 0.49 -3.26 7.41
CA TRP A 209 -0.95 -3.54 7.35
C TRP A 209 -1.48 -3.52 5.92
N PHE A 210 -2.34 -4.48 5.59
CA PHE A 210 -3.09 -4.50 4.34
C PHE A 210 -4.57 -4.17 4.54
N ALA A 211 -5.21 -3.73 3.47
CA ALA A 211 -6.65 -3.48 3.43
C ALA A 211 -7.53 -4.74 3.52
N ASN A 212 -6.93 -5.93 3.54
CA ASN A 212 -7.65 -7.20 3.58
C ASN A 212 -7.99 -7.60 5.02
N ASN A 213 -9.22 -8.06 5.22
CA ASN A 213 -9.65 -8.61 6.52
C ASN A 213 -9.19 -10.07 6.67
N PHE A 214 -9.06 -10.50 7.93
CA PHE A 214 -9.00 -11.90 8.31
C PHE A 214 -10.09 -12.16 9.34
N GLY A 215 -11.15 -12.86 8.94
CA GLY A 215 -12.39 -12.92 9.69
C GLY A 215 -12.93 -11.53 10.01
N THR A 216 -13.51 -11.36 11.19
CA THR A 216 -14.16 -10.10 11.60
C THR A 216 -13.31 -9.21 12.50
N ALA A 217 -12.31 -9.79 13.18
CA ALA A 217 -11.53 -9.12 14.23
C ALA A 217 -10.07 -8.83 13.86
N HIS A 218 -9.61 -9.29 12.69
CA HIS A 218 -8.20 -9.20 12.29
C HIS A 218 -8.04 -8.58 10.90
N ARG A 219 -6.84 -8.08 10.64
CA ARG A 219 -6.37 -7.57 9.34
C ARG A 219 -5.14 -8.36 8.91
N LEU A 220 -4.97 -8.51 7.60
CA LEU A 220 -3.75 -9.10 7.04
C LEU A 220 -2.56 -8.16 7.19
N ILE A 221 -1.38 -8.76 7.33
CA ILE A 221 -0.08 -8.10 7.35
C ILE A 221 0.91 -8.86 6.48
N GLY A 222 1.93 -8.18 5.95
CA GLY A 222 2.95 -8.82 5.12
C GLY A 222 4.29 -8.08 5.06
N GLY A 223 5.27 -8.72 4.41
CA GLY A 223 6.51 -8.06 4.00
C GLY A 223 7.71 -8.18 4.94
N ARG A 224 7.64 -8.94 6.03
CA ARG A 224 8.81 -9.14 6.91
C ARG A 224 9.73 -10.23 6.35
N ARG A 225 11.02 -9.90 6.12
CA ARG A 225 12.01 -10.84 5.55
C ARG A 225 12.14 -12.15 6.32
N ASP A 226 12.08 -12.09 7.65
CA ASP A 226 12.29 -13.25 8.52
C ASP A 226 11.11 -14.24 8.45
N ASP A 227 9.99 -13.80 7.88
CA ASP A 227 8.72 -14.52 7.82
C ASP A 227 8.19 -14.60 6.38
N GLY A 228 9.09 -14.77 5.41
CA GLY A 228 8.76 -15.01 4.00
C GLY A 228 8.80 -13.77 3.09
N GLY A 229 9.14 -12.59 3.62
CA GLY A 229 9.34 -11.38 2.82
C GLY A 229 8.10 -10.99 2.01
N LEU A 230 8.27 -10.82 0.69
CA LEU A 230 7.16 -10.51 -0.21
C LEU A 230 6.06 -11.58 -0.23
N ALA A 231 6.42 -12.86 -0.06
CA ALA A 231 5.45 -13.97 -0.08
C ALA A 231 4.67 -14.09 1.22
N GLY A 232 5.28 -13.66 2.33
CA GLY A 232 4.79 -13.88 3.69
C GLY A 232 3.57 -13.03 4.02
N VAL A 233 2.47 -13.70 4.37
CA VAL A 233 1.23 -13.08 4.86
C VAL A 233 0.85 -13.68 6.19
N HIS A 234 0.50 -12.82 7.14
CA HIS A 234 -0.05 -13.19 8.44
C HIS A 234 -1.26 -12.33 8.76
N TYR A 235 -1.79 -12.46 9.96
CA TYR A 235 -2.88 -11.64 10.45
C TYR A 235 -2.61 -11.17 11.88
N ARG A 236 -3.19 -10.02 12.24
CA ARG A 236 -3.17 -9.47 13.59
C ARG A 236 -4.49 -8.78 13.90
N TRP A 237 -4.81 -8.68 15.19
CA TRP A 237 -6.05 -8.05 15.66
C TRP A 237 -6.10 -6.60 15.20
N ARG A 238 -7.25 -6.17 14.69
CA ARG A 238 -7.42 -4.87 14.02
C ARG A 238 -7.38 -3.66 14.97
N ASP A 239 -7.53 -3.90 16.27
CA ASP A 239 -7.46 -2.90 17.35
C ASP A 239 -6.06 -2.84 18.00
N ARG A 240 -5.17 -3.77 17.64
CA ARG A 240 -3.81 -3.83 18.19
C ARG A 240 -2.93 -2.83 17.46
N ARG A 241 -2.32 -1.96 18.27
CA ARG A 241 -1.14 -1.20 17.87
C ARG A 241 0.05 -2.14 17.92
N ARG A 242 1.01 -1.98 17.01
CA ARG A 242 2.29 -2.71 17.03
C ARG A 242 3.40 -1.79 16.54
N ASP A 243 4.47 -1.77 17.28
CA ASP A 243 5.71 -1.04 17.01
C ASP A 243 6.49 -1.61 15.81
N GLY A 244 6.23 -2.85 15.40
CA GLY A 244 6.85 -3.47 14.21
C GLY A 244 5.95 -3.56 12.97
N ILE A 245 4.78 -2.92 12.96
CA ILE A 245 3.85 -2.94 11.81
C ILE A 245 3.55 -1.49 11.38
N GLY A 246 4.00 -1.13 10.18
CA GLY A 246 3.72 0.15 9.52
C GLY A 246 2.61 0.04 8.48
N PHE A 247 2.53 0.99 7.56
CA PHE A 247 1.57 0.95 6.46
C PHE A 247 1.95 1.93 5.34
N ARG A 248 1.33 1.71 4.18
CA ARG A 248 1.37 2.61 3.02
C ARG A 248 -0.01 2.77 2.41
N PHE A 249 -0.21 3.89 1.74
CA PHE A 249 -1.44 4.19 1.04
C PHE A 249 -1.44 3.71 -0.41
N ARG A 250 -2.65 3.43 -0.86
CA ARG A 250 -3.02 3.24 -2.26
C ARG A 250 -4.26 4.08 -2.54
N VAL A 251 -4.27 4.74 -3.69
CA VAL A 251 -5.44 5.44 -4.25
C VAL A 251 -5.72 4.87 -5.63
N ALA A 252 -6.94 4.42 -5.90
CA ALA A 252 -7.30 3.89 -7.20
C ALA A 252 -8.53 4.56 -7.78
N SER A 253 -8.64 4.52 -9.10
CA SER A 253 -9.86 4.92 -9.79
C SER A 253 -10.99 3.95 -9.47
N SER A 254 -12.18 4.46 -9.19
CA SER A 254 -13.38 3.64 -9.12
C SER A 254 -13.76 3.13 -10.51
N SER A 255 -14.32 1.91 -10.56
CA SER A 255 -14.94 1.30 -11.75
C SER A 255 -16.39 1.72 -11.90
#